data_AF-A0A661WY30-F1
#
_entry.id   AF-A0A661WY30-F1
#
_cell.length_a   1.000
_cell.length_b   1.000
_cell.length_c   1.000
_cell.angle_alpha   90.00
_cell.angle_beta   90.00
_cell.angle_gamma   90.00
#
_symmetry.space_group_name_H-M   'P 1'
#
loop_
_entity.id
_entity.type
_entity.pdbx_description
1 polymer ?
#
loop_
_entity_poly.entity_id
_entity_poly.type
_entity_poly.pdbx_seq_one_letter_code
_entity_poly.pdbx_strand_id
1 'polypeptide(L)'
;MTLNRQLFLYEEIMLLSLRDREGTIEPMVSYREAIGGAILAELLLEQYIELDQSKRSKPVQCIKNGLTGDELLNECLEKISSAKRRKSAQEWVMRFSNIKNLKHRIAGNLCRKGILS
;
A
#
# COMPACT_ATOMS: atom_id res chain seq x y z
N MET A 1 11.74 -14.20 9.07
CA MET A 1 11.33 -13.28 10.15
C MET A 1 9.89 -12.91 9.90
N THR A 2 8.95 -13.49 10.63
CA THR A 2 7.55 -13.08 10.58
C THR A 2 7.43 -11.83 11.45
N LEU A 3 7.32 -10.66 10.81
CA LEU A 3 6.99 -9.43 11.52
C LEU A 3 5.57 -9.60 12.07
N ASN A 4 5.44 -9.76 13.39
CA ASN A 4 4.16 -9.67 14.07
C ASN A 4 3.73 -8.19 14.08
N ARG A 5 3.41 -7.66 12.90
CA ARG A 5 3.03 -6.26 12.70
C ARG A 5 1.53 -6.12 12.95
N GLN A 6 1.19 -5.40 14.01
CA GLN A 6 -0.19 -5.04 14.33
C GLN A 6 -0.79 -4.11 13.25
N LEU A 7 0.06 -3.33 12.57
CA LEU A 7 -0.30 -2.39 11.52
C LEU A 7 0.56 -2.60 10.26
N PHE A 8 -0.05 -2.41 9.10
CA PHE A 8 0.66 -2.32 7.83
C PHE A 8 1.27 -0.92 7.66
N LEU A 9 2.37 -0.79 6.92
CA LEU A 9 3.06 0.50 6.71
C LEU A 9 2.13 1.62 6.21
N TYR A 10 1.17 1.30 5.34
CA TYR A 10 0.25 2.32 4.82
C TYR A 10 -0.76 2.80 5.87
N GLU A 11 -1.06 1.97 6.88
CA GLU A 11 -1.88 2.35 8.03
C GLU A 11 -1.07 3.24 8.97
N GLU A 12 0.20 2.91 9.22
CA GLU A 12 1.13 3.72 10.02
C GLU A 12 1.34 5.11 9.39
N ILE A 13 1.56 5.17 8.08
CA ILE A 13 1.67 6.46 7.36
C ILE A 13 0.39 7.27 7.48
N MET A 14 -0.79 6.62 7.39
CA MET A 14 -2.05 7.33 7.57
C MET A 14 -2.13 7.94 8.97
N LEU A 15 -1.81 7.18 10.03
CA LEU A 15 -1.82 7.69 11.41
C LEU A 15 -0.86 8.88 11.58
N LEU A 16 0.36 8.79 11.05
CA LEU A 16 1.32 9.90 11.06
C LEU A 16 0.84 11.14 10.29
N SER A 17 -0.11 10.96 9.37
CA SER A 17 -0.69 12.05 8.58
C SER A 17 -1.92 12.69 9.24
N LEU A 18 -2.47 12.09 10.31
CA LEU A 18 -3.65 12.60 11.00
C LEU A 18 -3.25 13.61 12.07
N ARG A 19 -4.07 14.65 12.22
CA ARG A 19 -4.06 15.49 13.42
C ARG A 19 -4.74 14.77 14.57
N ASP A 20 -4.10 14.77 15.73
CA ASP A 20 -4.51 13.99 16.91
C ASP A 20 -5.95 14.24 17.37
N ARG A 21 -6.43 15.50 17.29
CA ARG A 21 -7.76 15.87 17.80
C ARG A 21 -8.84 15.78 16.75
N GLU A 22 -8.56 16.23 15.54
CA GLU A 22 -9.57 16.40 14.50
C GLU A 22 -9.70 15.18 13.58
N GLY A 23 -8.71 14.27 13.56
CA GLY A 23 -8.69 13.16 12.59
C GLY A 23 -8.64 13.62 11.13
N THR A 24 -8.19 14.86 10.91
CA THR A 24 -8.02 15.45 9.58
C THR A 24 -6.58 15.33 9.12
N ILE A 25 -6.37 15.34 7.80
CA ILE A 25 -5.03 15.33 7.20
C ILE A 25 -4.71 16.75 6.75
N GLU A 26 -3.48 17.20 6.96
CA GLU A 26 -3.05 18.53 6.50
C GLU A 26 -3.17 18.67 4.97
N PRO A 27 -3.76 19.78 4.46
CA PRO A 27 -4.04 19.95 3.03
C PRO A 27 -2.82 19.94 2.09
N MET A 28 -1.61 20.17 2.63
CA MET A 28 -0.36 20.29 1.86
C MET A 28 0.53 19.04 1.87
N VAL A 29 0.10 17.94 2.49
CA VAL A 29 0.89 16.71 2.54
C VAL A 29 0.48 15.79 1.39
N SER A 30 1.43 15.43 0.51
CA SER A 30 1.30 14.38 -0.52
C SER A 30 1.24 12.98 0.11
N TYR A 31 0.27 12.77 1.00
CA TYR A 31 0.15 11.54 1.78
C TYR A 31 -0.32 10.36 0.93
N ARG A 32 -0.99 10.62 -0.21
CA ARG A 32 -1.52 9.55 -1.08
C ARG A 32 -0.39 8.81 -1.79
N GLU A 33 0.62 9.53 -2.27
CA GLU A 33 1.82 8.95 -2.85
C GLU A 33 2.63 8.19 -1.80
N ALA A 34 2.71 8.72 -0.57
CA ALA A 34 3.36 8.05 0.55
C ALA A 34 2.65 6.71 0.88
N ILE A 35 1.31 6.71 0.95
CA ILE A 35 0.50 5.50 1.09
C ILE A 35 0.73 4.52 -0.06
N GLY A 36 0.72 5.00 -1.32
CA GLY A 36 0.99 4.16 -2.48
C GLY A 36 2.38 3.52 -2.45
N GLY A 37 3.38 4.27 -1.97
CA GLY A 37 4.73 3.78 -1.71
C GLY A 37 4.75 2.71 -0.62
N ALA A 38 4.07 2.94 0.50
CA ALA A 38 3.98 1.98 1.59
C ALA A 38 3.27 0.68 1.21
N ILE A 39 2.19 0.75 0.42
CA ILE A 39 1.52 -0.44 -0.14
C ILE A 39 2.51 -1.26 -0.98
N LEU A 40 3.25 -0.61 -1.88
CA LEU A 40 4.23 -1.31 -2.71
C LEU A 40 5.37 -1.88 -1.86
N ALA A 41 5.83 -1.15 -0.85
CA ALA A 41 6.86 -1.59 0.08
C ALA A 41 6.43 -2.83 0.88
N GLU A 42 5.19 -2.89 1.36
CA GLU A 42 4.71 -4.08 2.07
C GLU A 42 4.68 -5.32 1.18
N LEU A 43 4.22 -5.19 -0.07
CA LEU A 43 4.24 -6.31 -1.00
C LEU A 43 5.68 -6.78 -1.32
N LEU A 44 6.65 -5.87 -1.34
CA LEU A 44 8.08 -6.19 -1.52
C LEU A 44 8.66 -6.88 -0.29
N LEU A 45 8.41 -6.34 0.92
CA LEU A 45 8.91 -6.88 2.18
C LEU A 45 8.35 -8.28 2.47
N GLU A 46 7.08 -8.50 2.16
CA GLU A 46 6.39 -9.78 2.30
C GLU A 46 6.61 -10.74 1.12
N GLN A 47 7.48 -10.36 0.17
CA GLN A 47 7.89 -11.18 -0.97
C GLN A 47 6.72 -11.65 -1.84
N TYR A 48 5.68 -10.82 -1.97
CA TYR A 48 4.63 -11.03 -2.97
C TYR A 48 5.08 -10.57 -4.36
N ILE A 49 5.93 -9.54 -4.39
CA ILE A 49 6.46 -8.95 -5.61
C ILE A 49 7.98 -8.73 -5.50
N GLU A 50 8.62 -8.55 -6.65
CA GLU A 50 10.02 -8.17 -6.76
C GLU A 50 10.23 -7.13 -7.87
N LEU A 51 11.41 -6.51 -7.89
CA LEU A 51 11.85 -5.64 -8.99
C LEU A 51 12.80 -6.41 -9.91
N ASP A 52 12.50 -6.40 -11.20
CA ASP A 52 13.35 -7.01 -12.23
C ASP A 52 14.65 -6.21 -12.41
N GLN A 53 15.71 -6.59 -11.69
CA GLN A 53 17.00 -5.89 -11.76
C GLN A 53 17.69 -6.02 -13.11
N SER A 54 17.27 -6.95 -13.99
CA SER A 54 17.88 -7.14 -15.31
C SER A 54 17.51 -6.04 -16.31
N LYS A 55 16.44 -5.28 -16.03
CA LYS A 55 15.93 -4.25 -16.93
C LYS A 55 16.18 -2.86 -16.35
N ARG A 56 16.57 -1.91 -17.21
CA ARG A 56 16.79 -0.51 -16.84
C ARG A 56 15.58 0.12 -16.12
N SER A 57 14.36 -0.24 -16.53
CA SER A 57 13.12 0.28 -15.92
C SER A 57 12.70 -0.41 -14.63
N LYS A 58 13.41 -1.47 -14.20
CA LYS A 58 13.15 -2.27 -13.00
C LYS A 58 11.65 -2.53 -12.76
N PRO A 59 10.94 -3.13 -13.72
CA PRO A 59 9.52 -3.37 -13.60
C PRO A 59 9.22 -4.32 -12.43
N VAL A 60 8.07 -4.09 -11.79
CA VAL A 60 7.55 -4.95 -10.73
C VAL A 60 7.05 -6.26 -11.35
N GLN A 61 7.35 -7.38 -10.69
CA GLN A 61 6.88 -8.72 -11.02
C GLN A 61 6.23 -9.38 -9.79
N CYS A 62 5.15 -10.14 -9.99
CA CYS A 62 4.60 -10.99 -8.93
C CYS A 62 5.40 -12.29 -8.85
N ILE A 63 5.77 -12.69 -7.64
CA ILE A 63 6.55 -13.92 -7.36
C ILE A 63 5.80 -14.91 -6.48
N LYS A 64 4.76 -14.47 -5.78
CA LYS A 64 3.94 -15.28 -4.89
C LYS A 64 2.47 -14.94 -5.06
N ASN A 65 1.64 -15.97 -5.07
CA ASN A 65 0.19 -15.87 -5.07
C ASN A 65 -0.34 -16.20 -3.66
N GLY A 66 -1.47 -15.62 -3.29
CA GLY A 66 -2.16 -15.91 -2.03
C GLY A 66 -2.75 -14.66 -1.40
N LEU A 67 -3.46 -14.87 -0.29
CA LEU A 67 -4.01 -13.78 0.49
C LEU A 67 -2.90 -13.13 1.32
N THR A 68 -2.89 -11.81 1.37
CA THR A 68 -1.98 -10.97 2.15
C THR A 68 -2.47 -10.74 3.58
N GLY A 69 -3.69 -11.17 3.90
CA GLY A 69 -4.37 -10.86 5.16
C GLY A 69 -5.03 -9.47 5.19
N ASP A 70 -4.93 -8.70 4.09
CA ASP A 70 -5.59 -7.39 3.94
C ASP A 70 -6.25 -7.22 2.56
N GLU A 71 -7.47 -6.68 2.56
CA GLU A 71 -8.26 -6.52 1.33
C GLU A 71 -7.64 -5.51 0.35
N LEU A 72 -7.03 -4.43 0.85
CA LEU A 72 -6.41 -3.42 0.01
C LEU A 72 -5.13 -3.94 -0.63
N LEU A 73 -4.28 -4.63 0.13
CA LEU A 73 -3.08 -5.30 -0.37
C LEU A 73 -3.44 -6.41 -1.37
N ASN A 74 -4.49 -7.19 -1.12
CA ASN A 74 -5.00 -8.20 -2.08
C ASN A 74 -5.42 -7.56 -3.41
N GLU A 75 -6.20 -6.47 -3.36
CA GLU A 75 -6.60 -5.74 -4.57
C GLU A 75 -5.38 -5.20 -5.32
N CYS A 76 -4.39 -4.65 -4.61
CA CYS A 76 -3.18 -4.12 -5.22
C CYS A 76 -2.36 -5.24 -5.89
N LEU A 77 -2.22 -6.38 -5.22
CA LEU A 77 -1.55 -7.55 -5.77
C LEU A 77 -2.26 -8.08 -7.02
N GLU A 78 -3.60 -8.13 -7.00
CA GLU A 78 -4.42 -8.52 -8.16
C GLU A 78 -4.23 -7.55 -9.34
N LYS A 79 -4.16 -6.23 -9.08
CA LYS A 79 -3.85 -5.25 -10.14
C LYS A 79 -2.48 -5.51 -10.77
N ILE A 80 -1.47 -5.85 -9.96
CA ILE A 80 -0.13 -6.16 -10.48
C ILE A 80 -0.16 -7.44 -11.32
N SER A 81 -0.75 -8.52 -10.80
CA SER A 81 -0.74 -9.84 -11.44
C SER A 81 -1.58 -9.88 -12.73
N SER A 82 -2.70 -9.15 -12.78
CA SER A 82 -3.58 -9.06 -13.95
C SER A 82 -3.11 -8.04 -15.00
N ALA A 83 -2.03 -7.29 -14.74
CA ALA A 83 -1.56 -6.26 -15.66
C ALA A 83 -1.01 -6.86 -16.96
N LYS A 84 -1.65 -6.52 -18.09
CA LYS A 84 -1.19 -6.92 -19.44
C LYS A 84 0.27 -6.56 -19.75
N ARG A 85 0.79 -5.49 -19.13
CA ARG A 85 2.17 -5.03 -19.28
C ARG A 85 2.77 -4.79 -17.91
N ARG A 86 4.01 -5.26 -17.71
CA ARG A 86 4.78 -4.97 -16.50
C ARG A 86 5.09 -3.48 -16.43
N LYS A 87 5.05 -2.92 -15.22
CA LYS A 87 5.18 -1.48 -14.96
C LYS A 87 6.25 -1.21 -13.91
N SER A 88 6.83 -0.01 -13.97
CA SER A 88 7.80 0.45 -12.98
C SER A 88 7.16 0.61 -11.59
N ALA A 89 7.99 0.65 -10.55
CA ALA A 89 7.55 0.94 -9.18
C ALA A 89 6.79 2.29 -9.11
N GLN A 90 7.30 3.32 -9.77
CA GLN A 90 6.67 4.65 -9.79
C GLN A 90 5.26 4.62 -10.38
N GLU A 91 5.04 3.90 -11.49
CA GLU A 91 3.71 3.76 -12.09
C GLU A 91 2.74 3.03 -11.15
N TRP A 92 3.20 2.05 -10.38
CA TRP A 92 2.37 1.36 -9.41
C TRP A 92 2.04 2.23 -8.20
N VAL A 93 3.00 2.97 -7.66
CA VAL A 93 2.77 3.95 -6.59
C VAL A 93 1.67 4.95 -7.00
N MET A 94 1.76 5.49 -8.23
CA MET A 94 0.74 6.40 -8.75
C MET A 94 -0.62 5.74 -8.96
N ARG A 95 -0.68 4.43 -9.27
CA ARG A 95 -1.95 3.71 -9.39
C ARG A 95 -2.58 3.47 -8.03
N PHE A 96 -1.78 3.11 -7.03
CA PHE A 96 -2.25 2.84 -5.68
C PHE A 96 -2.71 4.12 -4.98
N SER A 97 -2.02 5.25 -5.18
CA SER A 97 -2.42 6.56 -4.64
C SER A 97 -3.80 7.04 -5.15
N ASN A 98 -4.25 6.52 -6.29
CA ASN A 98 -5.52 6.88 -6.94
C ASN A 98 -6.64 5.85 -6.72
N ILE A 99 -6.47 4.90 -5.79
CA ILE A 99 -7.54 3.97 -5.42
C ILE A 99 -8.73 4.76 -4.84
N LYS A 100 -9.94 4.41 -5.30
CA LYS A 100 -11.17 5.07 -4.86
C LYS A 100 -11.37 4.89 -3.35
N ASN A 101 -11.73 5.97 -2.68
CA ASN A 101 -12.00 5.99 -1.23
C ASN A 101 -10.85 5.46 -0.36
N LEU A 102 -9.60 5.56 -0.83
CA LEU A 102 -8.41 5.02 -0.16
C LEU A 102 -8.34 5.41 1.32
N LYS A 103 -8.50 6.70 1.64
CA LYS A 103 -8.54 7.20 3.03
C LYS A 103 -9.60 6.49 3.87
N HIS A 104 -10.84 6.38 3.37
CA HIS A 104 -11.93 5.76 4.11
C HIS A 104 -11.72 4.25 4.31
N ARG A 105 -11.12 3.57 3.34
CA ARG A 105 -10.82 2.14 3.44
C ARG A 105 -9.77 1.88 4.52
N ILE A 106 -8.69 2.66 4.53
CA ILE A 106 -7.62 2.54 5.54
C ILE A 106 -8.16 2.91 6.93
N ALA A 107 -8.93 4.00 7.04
CA ALA A 107 -9.60 4.35 8.30
C ALA A 107 -10.51 3.22 8.80
N GLY A 108 -11.28 2.59 7.91
CA GLY A 108 -12.14 1.47 8.25
C GLY A 108 -11.38 0.25 8.77
N ASN A 109 -10.20 -0.07 8.20
CA ASN A 109 -9.31 -1.09 8.75
C ASN A 109 -8.85 -0.73 10.16
N LEU A 110 -8.37 0.50 10.35
CA LEU A 110 -7.91 0.99 11.65
C LEU A 110 -9.01 0.98 12.71
N CYS A 111 -10.26 1.30 12.35
CA CYS A 111 -11.43 1.17 13.23
C CYS A 111 -11.69 -0.30 13.61
N ARG A 112 -11.64 -1.23 12.64
CA ARG A 112 -11.78 -2.67 12.93
C ARG A 112 -10.69 -3.20 13.87
N LYS A 113 -9.49 -2.60 13.81
CA LYS A 113 -8.37 -2.90 14.71
C LYS A 113 -8.47 -2.19 16.07
N GLY A 114 -9.48 -1.34 16.28
CA GLY A 114 -9.67 -0.57 17.52
C GLY A 114 -8.69 0.58 17.71
N ILE A 115 -8.02 1.02 16.65
CA ILE A 115 -7.01 2.10 16.69
C ILE A 115 -7.65 3.47 16.50
N LEU A 116 -8.67 3.55 15.62
CA LEU A 116 -9.49 4.74 15.42
C LEU A 116 -10.93 4.44 15.83
N SER A 117 -11.69 5.49 16.16
CA SER A 117 -13.11 5.42 16.54
C SER A 117 -13.95 6.39 15.72
#